data_AF-A0A949N5M2-F1
#
_entry.id   AF-A0A949N5M2-F1
#
_cell.length_a   1.000
_cell.length_b   1.000
_cell.length_c   1.000
_cell.angle_alpha   90.00
_cell.angle_beta   90.00
_cell.angle_gamma   90.00
#
_symmetry.space_group_name_H-M   'P 1'
#
loop_
_entity.id
_entity.type
_entity.pdbx_description
1 polymer ?
#
loop_
_entity_poly.entity_id
_entity_poly.type
_entity_poly.pdbx_seq_one_letter_code
_entity_poly.pdbx_strand_id
1 'polypeptide(L)'
;YSTDPEERIDTMKWLAALLSEHTDKPLCMDSSNVETLAAGLENCAGGAEPMINSISLERQDAVAVALQYGAHAVVSAAGKASLPSSTDERLHNFRGIVGILEEAGMPRQKMYLDALVFPISVDPNNGKGFLEASAAAKAEFEGTYLSGGLSNVSFGMPNRKLLNMVFTRLFIEAGGNAAIVDPVQISVESLRAFDMDSEPARLARAVLDGSDMYGTEYIAAFRGGRLG
;
A
#
# COMPACT_ATOMS: atom_id res chain seq x y z
N TYR A 1 6.64 10.30 17.05
CA TYR A 1 7.08 10.87 15.77
C TYR A 1 7.57 12.28 16.02
N SER A 2 8.78 12.62 15.59
CA SER A 2 9.26 14.00 15.66
C SER A 2 8.54 14.86 14.61
N THR A 3 8.20 16.08 14.99
CA THR A 3 7.67 17.11 14.09
C THR A 3 8.79 17.96 13.48
N ASP A 4 10.01 17.82 13.97
CA ASP A 4 11.18 18.56 13.50
C ASP A 4 11.64 18.02 12.13
N PRO A 5 11.68 18.83 11.07
CA PRO A 5 12.24 18.44 9.78
C PRO A 5 13.70 17.96 9.86
N GLU A 6 14.56 18.62 10.64
CA GLU A 6 16.00 18.28 10.69
C GLU A 6 16.20 16.92 11.36
N GLU A 7 15.55 16.68 12.49
CA GLU A 7 15.61 15.38 13.19
C GLU A 7 15.11 14.24 12.28
N ARG A 8 14.06 14.46 11.49
CA ARG A 8 13.55 13.46 10.54
C ARG A 8 14.54 13.16 9.42
N ILE A 9 15.20 14.18 8.88
CA ILE A 9 16.25 14.03 7.86
C ILE A 9 17.41 13.23 8.43
N ASP A 10 17.93 13.59 9.61
CA ASP A 10 19.07 12.91 10.22
C ASP A 10 18.73 11.47 10.63
N THR A 11 17.52 11.24 11.12
CA THR A 11 17.02 9.87 11.40
C THR A 11 16.96 9.04 10.13
N MET A 12 16.47 9.59 9.02
CA MET A 12 16.39 8.87 7.74
C MET A 12 17.77 8.51 7.21
N LYS A 13 18.74 9.44 7.25
CA LYS A 13 20.14 9.17 6.87
C LYS A 13 20.73 8.02 7.68
N TRP A 14 20.57 8.09 9.00
CA TRP A 14 21.07 7.06 9.91
C TRP A 14 20.43 5.69 9.64
N LEU A 15 19.10 5.64 9.46
CA LEU A 15 18.39 4.40 9.15
C LEU A 15 18.82 3.81 7.81
N ALA A 16 18.94 4.64 6.76
CA ALA A 16 19.35 4.18 5.44
C ALA A 16 20.75 3.57 5.47
N ALA A 17 21.71 4.26 6.08
CA ALA A 17 23.09 3.77 6.22
C ALA A 17 23.14 2.47 7.04
N LEU A 18 22.49 2.45 8.21
CA LEU A 18 22.47 1.28 9.09
C LEU A 18 21.85 0.06 8.39
N LEU A 19 20.70 0.20 7.75
CA LEU A 19 20.02 -0.93 7.11
C LEU A 19 20.83 -1.43 5.91
N SER A 20 21.47 -0.54 5.15
CA SER A 20 22.32 -0.91 4.02
C SER A 20 23.49 -1.82 4.43
N GLU A 21 23.99 -1.70 5.67
CA GLU A 21 25.03 -2.58 6.21
C GLU A 21 24.51 -3.97 6.63
N HIS A 22 23.19 -4.12 6.79
CA HIS A 22 22.58 -5.31 7.40
C HIS A 22 21.63 -6.08 6.45
N THR A 23 21.38 -5.58 5.24
CA THR A 23 20.52 -6.26 4.26
C THR A 23 20.89 -5.89 2.82
N ASP A 24 20.85 -6.89 1.94
CA ASP A 24 20.98 -6.70 0.48
C ASP A 24 19.63 -6.38 -0.19
N LYS A 25 18.54 -6.37 0.56
CA LYS A 25 17.21 -6.00 0.04
C LYS A 25 17.14 -4.49 -0.21
N PRO A 26 16.49 -4.05 -1.31
CA PRO A 26 16.27 -2.63 -1.58
C PRO A 26 15.44 -1.99 -0.47
N LEU A 27 15.78 -0.77 -0.10
CA LEU A 27 15.09 0.00 0.93
C LEU A 27 13.97 0.84 0.31
N CYS A 28 12.88 1.01 1.06
CA CYS A 28 11.78 1.91 0.71
C CYS A 28 11.79 3.12 1.64
N MET A 29 12.10 4.31 1.12
CA MET A 29 12.09 5.55 1.87
C MET A 29 10.65 6.07 2.00
N ASP A 30 10.11 6.05 3.21
CA ASP A 30 8.73 6.48 3.49
C ASP A 30 8.73 7.84 4.19
N SER A 31 8.32 8.88 3.45
CA SER A 31 8.20 10.23 4.00
C SER A 31 7.31 11.09 3.11
N SER A 32 6.63 12.06 3.74
CA SER A 32 5.93 13.14 3.05
C SER A 32 6.82 14.28 2.56
N ASN A 33 8.06 14.35 3.05
CA ASN A 33 8.99 15.45 2.79
C ASN A 33 10.10 15.02 1.82
N VAL A 34 10.26 15.79 0.74
CA VAL A 34 11.21 15.49 -0.35
C VAL A 34 12.67 15.52 0.10
N GLU A 35 13.05 16.43 0.99
CA GLU A 35 14.41 16.50 1.53
C GLU A 35 14.75 15.25 2.36
N THR A 36 13.78 14.73 3.12
CA THR A 36 13.92 13.47 3.87
C THR A 36 14.09 12.28 2.91
N LEU A 37 13.31 12.22 1.83
CA LEU A 37 13.47 11.17 0.81
C LEU A 37 14.85 11.24 0.17
N ALA A 38 15.29 12.43 -0.27
CA ALA A 38 16.59 12.63 -0.89
C ALA A 38 17.74 12.23 0.05
N ALA A 39 17.65 12.63 1.32
CA ALA A 39 18.65 12.30 2.33
C ALA A 39 18.76 10.78 2.57
N GLY A 40 17.64 10.06 2.60
CA GLY A 40 17.63 8.60 2.70
C GLY A 40 18.25 7.93 1.47
N LEU A 41 17.87 8.36 0.27
CA LEU A 41 18.39 7.82 -0.99
C LEU A 41 19.89 8.04 -1.17
N GLU A 42 20.40 9.23 -0.80
CA GLU A 42 21.83 9.55 -0.83
C GLU A 42 22.67 8.63 0.08
N ASN A 43 22.05 8.12 1.15
CA ASN A 43 22.70 7.26 2.15
C ASN A 43 22.32 5.78 1.99
N CYS A 44 21.57 5.41 0.97
CA CYS A 44 21.36 4.02 0.60
C CYS A 44 22.64 3.49 -0.06
N ALA A 45 23.31 2.56 0.60
CA ALA A 45 24.45 1.85 0.02
C ALA A 45 23.98 0.48 -0.51
N GLY A 46 24.49 0.08 -1.67
CA GLY A 46 24.14 -1.20 -2.30
C GLY A 46 23.92 -1.09 -3.80
N GLY A 47 23.78 -2.24 -4.45
CA GLY A 47 23.55 -2.32 -5.91
C GLY A 47 22.08 -2.41 -6.32
N ALA A 48 21.16 -2.61 -5.38
CA ALA A 48 19.73 -2.71 -5.67
C ALA A 48 19.09 -1.32 -5.76
N GLU A 49 18.19 -1.12 -6.72
CA GLU A 49 17.48 0.14 -6.89
C GLU A 49 16.51 0.39 -5.71
N PRO A 50 16.58 1.54 -5.02
CA PRO A 50 15.72 1.84 -3.88
C PRO A 50 14.30 2.18 -4.34
N MET A 51 13.39 2.33 -3.38
CA MET A 51 12.00 2.77 -3.60
C MET A 51 11.68 4.01 -2.76
N ILE A 52 10.75 4.84 -3.21
CA ILE A 52 10.14 5.89 -2.39
C ILE A 52 8.64 5.64 -2.18
N ASN A 53 8.13 6.02 -1.01
CA ASN A 53 6.72 6.03 -0.64
C ASN A 53 6.33 7.46 -0.19
N SER A 54 5.59 8.24 -0.98
CA SER A 54 5.00 7.96 -2.30
C SER A 54 5.05 9.19 -3.20
N ILE A 55 4.70 9.00 -4.48
CA ILE A 55 4.36 10.04 -5.45
C ILE A 55 2.83 10.07 -5.62
N SER A 56 2.24 11.25 -5.79
CA SER A 56 0.81 11.44 -6.09
C SER A 56 0.56 12.79 -6.77
N LEU A 57 -0.69 13.10 -7.14
CA LEU A 57 -1.02 14.40 -7.75
C LEU A 57 -0.78 15.60 -6.84
N GLU A 58 -0.85 15.42 -5.51
CA GLU A 58 -0.54 16.46 -4.53
C GLU A 58 0.97 16.53 -4.20
N ARG A 59 1.75 15.49 -4.54
CA ARG A 59 3.18 15.32 -4.21
C ARG A 59 4.06 15.08 -5.44
N GLN A 60 3.90 15.93 -6.45
CA GLN A 60 4.65 15.80 -7.72
C GLN A 60 6.13 16.19 -7.59
N ASP A 61 6.48 16.94 -6.55
CA ASP A 61 7.86 17.34 -6.23
C ASP A 61 8.79 16.14 -5.97
N ALA A 62 8.24 15.01 -5.52
CA ALA A 62 8.99 13.76 -5.33
C ALA A 62 9.43 13.08 -6.64
N VAL A 63 8.85 13.44 -7.81
CA VAL A 63 9.21 12.87 -9.11
C VAL A 63 10.68 13.12 -9.45
N ALA A 64 11.15 14.35 -9.25
CA ALA A 64 12.54 14.73 -9.56
C ALA A 64 13.53 13.92 -8.73
N VAL A 65 13.25 13.72 -7.45
CA VAL A 65 14.09 12.91 -6.55
C VAL A 65 14.07 11.44 -6.95
N ALA A 66 12.91 10.87 -7.27
CA ALA A 66 12.85 9.48 -7.73
C ALA A 66 13.71 9.25 -8.99
N LEU A 67 13.63 10.16 -9.96
CA LEU A 67 14.41 10.07 -11.19
C LEU A 67 15.91 10.27 -10.96
N GLN A 68 16.29 11.25 -10.13
CA GLN A 68 17.69 11.53 -9.79
C GLN A 68 18.42 10.29 -9.25
N TYR A 69 17.75 9.52 -8.40
CA TYR A 69 18.31 8.32 -7.77
C TYR A 69 17.92 7.02 -8.45
N GLY A 70 17.22 7.07 -9.60
CA GLY A 70 16.73 5.89 -10.30
C GLY A 70 15.78 5.01 -9.46
N ALA A 71 15.10 5.59 -8.47
CA ALA A 71 14.27 4.86 -7.53
C ALA A 71 12.95 4.37 -8.17
N HIS A 72 12.47 3.24 -7.68
CA HIS A 72 11.06 2.84 -7.83
C HIS A 72 10.16 3.77 -7.00
N ALA A 73 8.87 3.82 -7.30
CA ALA A 73 7.92 4.64 -6.58
C ALA A 73 6.61 3.91 -6.30
N VAL A 74 6.13 4.02 -5.07
CA VAL A 74 4.71 3.87 -4.77
C VAL A 74 3.98 5.07 -5.34
N VAL A 75 3.03 4.83 -6.23
CA VAL A 75 2.25 5.85 -6.94
C VAL A 75 0.83 5.81 -6.39
N SER A 76 0.50 6.77 -5.55
CA SER A 76 -0.78 6.82 -4.83
C SER A 76 -1.88 7.45 -5.69
N ALA A 77 -3.10 6.91 -5.57
CA ALA A 77 -4.31 7.47 -6.16
C ALA A 77 -4.81 8.76 -5.48
N ALA A 78 -4.03 9.38 -4.58
CA ALA A 78 -4.40 10.65 -3.96
C ALA A 78 -4.54 11.75 -5.02
N GLY A 79 -5.67 12.47 -4.96
CA GLY A 79 -5.94 13.61 -5.83
C GLY A 79 -5.15 14.85 -5.38
N LYS A 80 -5.22 15.92 -6.18
CA LYS A 80 -4.48 17.17 -5.88
C LYS A 80 -5.00 17.91 -4.64
N ALA A 81 -6.30 17.82 -4.37
CA ALA A 81 -6.97 18.58 -3.31
C ALA A 81 -7.69 17.70 -2.28
N SER A 82 -7.98 16.44 -2.62
CA SER A 82 -8.74 15.52 -1.78
C SER A 82 -8.37 14.08 -2.06
N LEU A 83 -8.61 13.24 -1.05
CA LEU A 83 -8.56 11.79 -1.20
C LEU A 83 -9.72 11.32 -2.10
N PRO A 84 -9.51 10.27 -2.93
CA PRO A 84 -10.54 9.74 -3.79
C PRO A 84 -11.57 8.94 -2.97
N SER A 85 -12.82 9.00 -3.41
CA SER A 85 -13.96 8.31 -2.80
C SER A 85 -14.48 7.15 -3.65
N SER A 86 -14.29 7.20 -4.98
CA SER A 86 -14.79 6.19 -5.93
C SER A 86 -13.67 5.51 -6.72
N THR A 87 -14.01 4.42 -7.41
CA THR A 87 -13.10 3.77 -8.37
C THR A 87 -12.74 4.72 -9.52
N ASP A 88 -13.72 5.44 -10.06
CA ASP A 88 -13.51 6.38 -11.17
C ASP A 88 -12.57 7.53 -10.78
N GLU A 89 -12.70 8.06 -9.56
CA GLU A 89 -11.77 9.09 -9.05
C GLU A 89 -10.35 8.55 -8.90
N ARG A 90 -10.19 7.31 -8.41
CA ARG A 90 -8.87 6.67 -8.31
C ARG A 90 -8.22 6.49 -9.68
N LEU A 91 -8.97 6.00 -10.67
CA LEU A 91 -8.49 5.85 -12.04
C LEU A 91 -8.18 7.21 -12.69
N HIS A 92 -9.02 8.22 -12.46
CA HIS A 92 -8.76 9.58 -12.93
C HIS A 92 -7.43 10.11 -12.36
N ASN A 93 -7.20 9.93 -11.06
CA ASN A 93 -5.96 10.37 -10.42
C ASN A 93 -4.75 9.58 -10.95
N PHE A 94 -4.89 8.26 -11.15
CA PHE A 94 -3.84 7.45 -11.77
C PHE A 94 -3.50 7.90 -13.19
N ARG A 95 -4.48 8.15 -14.06
CA ARG A 95 -4.22 8.69 -15.41
C ARG A 95 -3.37 9.96 -15.36
N GLY A 96 -3.70 10.85 -14.42
CA GLY A 96 -2.95 12.08 -14.22
C GLY A 96 -1.51 11.83 -13.78
N ILE A 97 -1.30 11.09 -12.69
CA ILE A 97 0.05 10.91 -12.12
C ILE A 97 0.92 9.97 -12.96
N VAL A 98 0.36 8.91 -13.55
CA VAL A 98 1.09 8.03 -14.47
C VAL A 98 1.54 8.80 -15.70
N GLY A 99 0.68 9.64 -16.29
CA GLY A 99 1.06 10.49 -17.43
C GLY A 99 2.24 11.41 -17.09
N ILE A 100 2.22 12.06 -15.92
CA ILE A 100 3.33 12.90 -15.45
C ILE A 100 4.62 12.10 -15.31
N LEU A 101 4.54 10.89 -14.74
CA LEU A 101 5.71 10.02 -14.55
C LEU A 101 6.29 9.54 -15.88
N GLU A 102 5.44 9.17 -16.84
CA GLU A 102 5.86 8.76 -18.19
C GLU A 102 6.51 9.91 -18.96
N GLU A 103 5.91 11.11 -18.93
CA GLU A 103 6.47 12.31 -19.56
C GLU A 103 7.84 12.69 -18.96
N ALA A 104 8.02 12.47 -17.65
CA ALA A 104 9.29 12.68 -16.97
C ALA A 104 10.32 11.54 -17.21
N GLY A 105 9.92 10.47 -17.90
CA GLY A 105 10.80 9.36 -18.29
C GLY A 105 10.89 8.20 -17.29
N MET A 106 10.01 8.13 -16.29
CA MET A 106 9.96 6.97 -15.39
C MET A 106 9.31 5.78 -16.13
N PRO A 107 9.98 4.61 -16.18
CA PRO A 107 9.41 3.42 -16.80
C PRO A 107 8.29 2.83 -15.93
N ARG A 108 7.24 2.26 -16.55
CA ARG A 108 6.10 1.66 -15.84
C ARG A 108 6.51 0.56 -14.85
N GLN A 109 7.58 -0.18 -15.15
CA GLN A 109 8.12 -1.22 -14.27
C GLN A 109 8.69 -0.68 -12.96
N LYS A 110 8.85 0.64 -12.82
CA LYS A 110 9.23 1.32 -11.58
C LYS A 110 8.04 1.86 -10.79
N MET A 111 6.81 1.70 -11.29
CA MET A 111 5.59 2.26 -10.71
C MET A 111 4.80 1.17 -9.96
N TYR A 112 4.49 1.42 -8.69
CA TYR A 112 3.69 0.57 -7.81
C TYR A 112 2.41 1.31 -7.44
N LEU A 113 1.34 1.10 -8.20
CA LEU A 113 0.09 1.83 -8.04
C LEU A 113 -0.62 1.42 -6.74
N ASP A 114 -0.88 2.36 -5.84
CA ASP A 114 -1.64 2.18 -4.60
C ASP A 114 -2.98 2.92 -4.70
N ALA A 115 -4.08 2.17 -4.75
CA ALA A 115 -5.43 2.69 -4.87
C ALA A 115 -5.99 3.30 -3.56
N LEU A 116 -5.16 3.42 -2.52
CA LEU A 116 -5.47 3.90 -1.18
C LEU A 116 -6.48 3.03 -0.44
N VAL A 117 -5.94 2.19 0.45
CA VAL A 117 -6.73 1.36 1.37
C VAL A 117 -7.24 2.21 2.55
N PHE A 118 -8.56 2.32 2.70
CA PHE A 118 -9.21 2.96 3.85
C PHE A 118 -9.82 1.92 4.81
N PRO A 119 -10.02 2.26 6.10
CA PRO A 119 -10.56 1.32 7.08
C PRO A 119 -12.04 0.97 6.84
N ILE A 120 -12.38 -0.32 6.88
CA ILE A 120 -13.79 -0.78 6.75
C ILE A 120 -14.66 -0.44 7.96
N SER A 121 -14.04 -0.08 9.08
CA SER A 121 -14.73 0.45 10.26
C SER A 121 -15.32 1.85 10.05
N VAL A 122 -14.82 2.58 9.04
CA VAL A 122 -15.31 3.93 8.67
C VAL A 122 -16.40 3.82 7.61
N ASP A 123 -16.15 3.04 6.56
CA ASP A 123 -17.13 2.72 5.51
C ASP A 123 -17.00 1.24 5.12
N PRO A 124 -18.06 0.42 5.28
CA PRO A 124 -18.05 -0.99 4.90
C PRO A 124 -17.65 -1.26 3.44
N ASN A 125 -17.81 -0.28 2.54
CA ASN A 125 -17.46 -0.41 1.13
C ASN A 125 -15.97 -0.19 0.83
N ASN A 126 -15.17 0.25 1.80
CA ASN A 126 -13.77 0.59 1.56
C ASN A 126 -12.93 -0.59 1.05
N GLY A 127 -13.15 -1.79 1.59
CA GLY A 127 -12.43 -3.00 1.16
C GLY A 127 -12.79 -3.37 -0.29
N LYS A 128 -14.09 -3.49 -0.59
CA LYS A 128 -14.61 -3.74 -1.93
C LYS A 128 -14.15 -2.69 -2.94
N GLY A 129 -14.32 -1.41 -2.64
CA GLY A 129 -13.96 -0.31 -3.54
C GLY A 129 -12.45 -0.28 -3.85
N PHE A 130 -11.59 -0.60 -2.88
CA PHE A 130 -10.15 -0.75 -3.15
C PHE A 130 -9.87 -1.92 -4.10
N LEU A 131 -10.49 -3.09 -3.89
CA LEU A 131 -10.28 -4.27 -4.74
C LEU A 131 -10.78 -4.04 -6.17
N GLU A 132 -11.95 -3.41 -6.34
CA GLU A 132 -12.50 -3.04 -7.65
C GLU A 132 -11.60 -2.03 -8.37
N ALA A 133 -11.14 -1.00 -7.67
CA ALA A 133 -10.21 -0.02 -8.24
C ALA A 133 -8.85 -0.63 -8.59
N SER A 134 -8.36 -1.58 -7.80
CA SER A 134 -7.14 -2.33 -8.09
C SER A 134 -7.28 -3.16 -9.36
N ALA A 135 -8.37 -3.92 -9.50
CA ALA A 135 -8.64 -4.72 -10.69
C ALA A 135 -8.78 -3.85 -11.95
N ALA A 136 -9.46 -2.71 -11.85
CA ALA A 136 -9.57 -1.76 -12.95
C ALA A 136 -8.23 -1.13 -13.32
N ALA A 137 -7.43 -0.74 -12.31
CA ALA A 137 -6.08 -0.21 -12.53
C ALA A 137 -5.16 -1.26 -13.17
N LYS A 138 -5.31 -2.55 -12.82
CA LYS A 138 -4.56 -3.64 -13.45
C LYS A 138 -4.77 -3.69 -14.95
N ALA A 139 -6.03 -3.54 -15.37
CA ALA A 139 -6.44 -3.62 -16.76
C ALA A 139 -6.01 -2.39 -17.56
N GLU A 140 -6.03 -1.20 -16.94
CA GLU A 140 -5.73 0.05 -17.63
C GLU A 140 -4.24 0.37 -17.72
N PHE A 141 -3.48 0.09 -16.66
CA PHE A 141 -2.07 0.49 -16.54
C PHE A 141 -1.13 -0.71 -16.71
N GLU A 142 -1.20 -1.40 -17.85
CA GLU A 142 -0.31 -2.52 -18.14
C GLU A 142 1.17 -2.13 -18.04
N GLY A 143 1.99 -3.00 -17.45
CA GLY A 143 3.42 -2.78 -17.23
C GLY A 143 3.77 -2.18 -15.86
N THR A 144 2.77 -1.79 -15.05
CA THR A 144 2.96 -1.37 -13.65
C THR A 144 2.74 -2.52 -12.67
N TYR A 145 3.17 -2.31 -11.42
CA TYR A 145 2.80 -3.12 -10.27
C TYR A 145 1.59 -2.52 -9.56
N LEU A 146 0.80 -3.36 -8.90
CA LEU A 146 -0.28 -2.97 -8.00
C LEU A 146 0.13 -3.25 -6.57
N SER A 147 0.03 -2.23 -5.73
CA SER A 147 0.42 -2.23 -4.32
C SER A 147 -0.69 -1.70 -3.41
N GLY A 148 -0.46 -1.79 -2.11
CA GLY A 148 -1.36 -1.27 -1.09
C GLY A 148 -0.83 -1.44 0.34
N GLY A 149 -1.11 -0.47 1.20
CA GLY A 149 -1.00 -0.60 2.66
C GLY A 149 -2.10 -1.48 3.25
N LEU A 150 -2.04 -2.79 3.02
CA LEU A 150 -3.17 -3.71 3.22
C LEU A 150 -3.66 -3.76 4.68
N SER A 151 -2.80 -3.50 5.67
CA SER A 151 -3.18 -3.49 7.08
C SER A 151 -4.14 -2.35 7.47
N ASN A 152 -4.28 -1.33 6.62
CA ASN A 152 -5.17 -0.18 6.88
C ASN A 152 -6.64 -0.59 6.86
N VAL A 153 -6.99 -1.61 6.05
CA VAL A 153 -8.36 -2.09 5.88
C VAL A 153 -9.02 -2.46 7.21
N SER A 154 -8.24 -3.01 8.14
CA SER A 154 -8.73 -3.58 9.40
C SER A 154 -8.64 -2.63 10.58
N PHE A 155 -8.20 -1.38 10.39
CA PHE A 155 -8.09 -0.43 11.49
C PHE A 155 -9.47 -0.22 12.15
N GLY A 156 -9.53 -0.29 13.49
CA GLY A 156 -10.79 -0.22 14.24
C GLY A 156 -11.59 -1.53 14.33
N MET A 157 -11.16 -2.62 13.69
CA MET A 157 -11.84 -3.92 13.73
C MET A 157 -11.11 -4.93 14.65
N PRO A 158 -11.84 -5.89 15.27
CA PRO A 158 -11.22 -6.97 16.03
C PRO A 158 -10.56 -8.02 15.12
N ASN A 159 -9.65 -8.81 15.68
CA ASN A 159 -8.90 -9.87 14.97
C ASN A 159 -8.32 -9.40 13.62
N ARG A 160 -7.58 -8.29 13.65
CA ARG A 160 -6.98 -7.66 12.46
C ARG A 160 -6.12 -8.60 11.63
N LYS A 161 -5.45 -9.57 12.28
CA LYS A 161 -4.61 -10.56 11.58
C LYS A 161 -5.42 -11.39 10.57
N LEU A 162 -6.60 -11.87 10.97
CA LEU A 162 -7.51 -12.60 10.09
C LEU A 162 -7.98 -11.74 8.92
N LEU A 163 -8.44 -10.50 9.20
CA LEU A 163 -8.86 -9.56 8.16
C LEU A 163 -7.74 -9.24 7.18
N ASN A 164 -6.53 -8.96 7.66
CA ASN A 164 -5.39 -8.65 6.80
C ASN A 164 -4.99 -9.86 5.94
N MET A 165 -5.04 -11.09 6.49
CA MET A 165 -4.76 -12.32 5.74
C MET A 165 -5.75 -12.51 4.60
N VAL A 166 -7.04 -12.45 4.90
CA VAL A 166 -8.12 -12.62 3.91
C VAL A 166 -8.09 -11.48 2.89
N PHE A 167 -7.90 -10.24 3.31
CA PHE A 167 -7.80 -9.11 2.41
C PHE A 167 -6.60 -9.20 1.47
N THR A 168 -5.46 -9.69 1.95
CA THR A 168 -4.28 -9.93 1.10
C THR A 168 -4.57 -10.99 0.03
N ARG A 169 -5.28 -12.08 0.38
CA ARG A 169 -5.73 -13.09 -0.59
C ARG A 169 -6.66 -12.50 -1.65
N LEU A 170 -7.65 -11.72 -1.24
CA LEU A 170 -8.58 -11.05 -2.15
C LEU A 170 -7.85 -10.04 -3.06
N PHE A 171 -6.85 -9.33 -2.53
CA PHE A 171 -6.06 -8.39 -3.31
C PHE A 171 -5.19 -9.09 -4.37
N ILE A 172 -4.59 -10.23 -4.04
CA ILE A 172 -3.88 -11.08 -5.03
C ILE A 172 -4.85 -11.55 -6.12
N GLU A 173 -6.06 -11.98 -5.75
CA GLU A 173 -7.12 -12.39 -6.69
C GLU A 173 -7.58 -11.23 -7.59
N ALA A 174 -7.57 -9.99 -7.09
CA ALA A 174 -7.83 -8.77 -7.85
C ALA A 174 -6.66 -8.33 -8.75
N GLY A 175 -5.53 -9.05 -8.75
CA GLY A 175 -4.35 -8.77 -9.59
C GLY A 175 -3.22 -8.03 -8.88
N GLY A 176 -3.31 -7.85 -7.55
CA GLY A 176 -2.26 -7.32 -6.70
C GLY A 176 -0.98 -8.15 -6.76
N ASN A 177 0.17 -7.48 -6.87
CA ASN A 177 1.48 -8.15 -7.03
C ASN A 177 2.63 -7.51 -6.23
N ALA A 178 2.34 -6.52 -5.39
CA ALA A 178 3.21 -5.97 -4.36
C ALA A 178 2.35 -5.54 -3.16
N ALA A 179 2.90 -5.43 -1.95
CA ALA A 179 2.12 -4.93 -0.82
C ALA A 179 3.03 -4.43 0.32
N ILE A 180 2.52 -3.47 1.10
CA ILE A 180 3.12 -3.06 2.37
C ILE A 180 2.38 -3.84 3.47
N VAL A 181 3.07 -4.84 4.04
CA VAL A 181 2.51 -5.79 5.02
C VAL A 181 3.50 -6.04 6.15
N ASP A 182 3.02 -6.60 7.26
CA ASP A 182 3.88 -7.23 8.27
C ASP A 182 4.26 -8.64 7.79
N PRO A 183 5.52 -8.88 7.35
CA PRO A 183 5.93 -10.17 6.80
C PRO A 183 6.01 -11.29 7.86
N VAL A 184 6.02 -10.94 9.16
CA VAL A 184 5.99 -11.92 10.26
C VAL A 184 4.56 -12.46 10.44
N GLN A 185 3.54 -11.63 10.19
CA GLN A 185 2.14 -12.04 10.26
C GLN A 185 1.63 -12.68 8.96
N ILE A 186 2.06 -12.13 7.82
CA ILE A 186 1.58 -12.50 6.48
C ILE A 186 2.81 -12.87 5.63
N SER A 187 3.17 -14.15 5.65
CA SER A 187 4.21 -14.72 4.81
C SER A 187 3.59 -15.41 3.59
N VAL A 188 4.41 -15.75 2.60
CA VAL A 188 3.95 -16.51 1.42
C VAL A 188 3.41 -17.88 1.85
N GLU A 189 4.03 -18.52 2.83
CA GLU A 189 3.62 -19.81 3.37
C GLU A 189 2.27 -19.69 4.08
N SER A 190 2.08 -18.66 4.92
CA SER A 190 0.82 -18.48 5.62
C SER A 190 -0.33 -18.15 4.65
N LEU A 191 -0.08 -17.33 3.62
CA LEU A 191 -1.05 -17.06 2.55
C LEU A 191 -1.42 -18.31 1.73
N ARG A 192 -0.48 -19.24 1.53
CA ARG A 192 -0.74 -20.50 0.80
C ARG A 192 -1.46 -21.53 1.65
N ALA A 193 -1.13 -21.60 2.94
CA ALA A 193 -1.71 -22.57 3.87
C ALA A 193 -3.08 -22.14 4.41
N PHE A 194 -3.42 -20.86 4.32
CA PHE A 194 -4.67 -20.34 4.86
C PHE A 194 -5.89 -20.85 4.08
N ASP A 195 -6.82 -21.49 4.80
CA ASP A 195 -8.07 -22.01 4.26
C ASP A 195 -9.11 -20.89 4.07
N MET A 196 -9.25 -20.45 2.82
CA MET A 196 -10.23 -19.43 2.40
C MET A 196 -11.68 -19.90 2.44
N ASP A 197 -11.92 -21.22 2.55
CA ASP A 197 -13.26 -21.80 2.66
C ASP A 197 -13.70 -21.96 4.11
N SER A 198 -12.81 -21.76 5.09
CA SER A 198 -13.14 -21.83 6.52
C SER A 198 -14.20 -20.80 6.94
N GLU A 199 -14.97 -21.10 8.00
CA GLU A 199 -15.96 -20.16 8.54
C GLU A 199 -15.35 -18.78 8.89
N PRO A 200 -14.20 -18.68 9.58
CA PRO A 200 -13.57 -17.38 9.85
C PRO A 200 -13.22 -16.61 8.58
N ALA A 201 -12.73 -17.28 7.54
CA ALA A 201 -12.42 -16.65 6.26
C ALA A 201 -13.66 -16.12 5.55
N ARG A 202 -14.77 -16.88 5.54
CA ARG A 202 -16.04 -16.45 4.96
C ARG A 202 -16.61 -15.23 5.66
N LEU A 203 -16.57 -15.21 7.00
CA LEU A 203 -17.04 -14.06 7.79
C LEU A 203 -16.15 -12.84 7.56
N ALA A 204 -14.82 -13.00 7.55
CA ALA A 204 -13.89 -11.92 7.24
C ALA A 204 -14.13 -11.36 5.83
N ARG A 205 -14.32 -12.23 4.82
CA ARG A 205 -14.64 -11.82 3.45
C ARG A 205 -15.93 -11.01 3.39
N ALA A 206 -16.99 -11.44 4.08
CA ALA A 206 -18.27 -10.73 4.09
C ALA A 206 -18.14 -9.30 4.64
N VAL A 207 -17.28 -9.05 5.63
CA VAL A 207 -17.01 -7.67 6.09
C VAL A 207 -16.21 -6.89 5.05
N LEU A 208 -15.19 -7.51 4.45
CA LEU A 208 -14.28 -6.86 3.51
C LEU A 208 -14.96 -6.50 2.17
N ASP A 209 -15.94 -7.30 1.73
CA ASP A 209 -16.72 -7.05 0.52
C ASP A 209 -18.00 -6.21 0.76
N GLY A 210 -18.27 -5.87 2.02
CA GLY A 210 -19.41 -5.05 2.43
C GLY A 210 -20.74 -5.79 2.59
N SER A 211 -20.76 -7.13 2.42
CA SER A 211 -21.98 -7.94 2.61
C SER A 211 -22.43 -8.01 4.07
N ASP A 212 -21.49 -8.04 5.03
CA ASP A 212 -21.75 -7.86 6.47
C ASP A 212 -21.58 -6.38 6.83
N MET A 213 -22.62 -5.59 6.58
CA MET A 213 -22.60 -4.15 6.84
C MET A 213 -22.29 -3.87 8.31
N TYR A 214 -21.30 -3.00 8.53
CA TYR A 214 -20.76 -2.65 9.85
C TYR A 214 -20.13 -3.82 10.64
N GLY A 215 -19.92 -4.97 9.99
CA GLY A 215 -19.23 -6.12 10.58
C GLY A 215 -19.98 -6.78 11.74
N THR A 216 -21.32 -6.73 11.73
CA THR A 216 -22.14 -7.18 12.85
C THR A 216 -21.95 -8.68 13.11
N GLU A 217 -21.99 -9.50 12.07
CA GLU A 217 -21.82 -10.95 12.18
C GLU A 217 -20.39 -11.31 12.56
N TYR A 218 -19.41 -10.65 11.95
CA TYR A 218 -18.00 -10.84 12.26
C TYR A 218 -17.65 -10.47 13.71
N ILE A 219 -18.13 -9.33 14.20
CA ILE A 219 -17.90 -8.90 15.59
C ILE A 219 -18.59 -9.85 16.56
N ALA A 220 -19.80 -10.32 16.25
CA ALA A 220 -20.48 -11.32 17.06
C ALA A 220 -19.70 -12.65 17.09
N ALA A 221 -19.17 -13.10 15.95
CA ALA A 221 -18.33 -14.29 15.86
C ALA A 221 -17.03 -14.16 16.65
N PHE A 222 -16.38 -12.99 16.60
CA PHE A 222 -15.20 -12.68 17.41
C PHE A 222 -15.50 -12.80 18.91
N ARG A 223 -16.58 -12.17 19.38
CA ARG A 223 -17.00 -12.22 20.79
C ARG A 223 -17.37 -13.64 21.24
N GLY A 224 -17.88 -14.45 20.32
CA GLY A 224 -18.18 -15.86 20.56
C GLY A 224 -17.00 -16.81 20.43
N GLY A 225 -15.77 -16.34 20.18
CA GLY A 225 -14.58 -17.18 20.03
C GLY A 225 -14.56 -18.05 18.77
N ARG A 226 -15.33 -17.69 17.74
CA ARG A 226 -15.46 -18.49 16.50
C ARG A 226 -14.43 -18.15 15.42
N LEU A 227 -13.59 -17.14 15.64
CA LEU A 227 -12.63 -16.65 14.63
C LEU A 227 -11.18 -17.11 14.86
N GLY A 228 -10.98 -18.10 15.73
CA GLY A 228 -9.67 -18.58 16.19
C GLY A 228 -9.40 -18.27 17.66
#